data_AF-A0A257CV17-F1
#
_entry.id   AF-A0A257CV17-F1
#
_cell.length_a   1.000
_cell.length_b   1.000
_cell.length_c   1.000
_cell.angle_alpha   90.00
_cell.angle_beta   90.00
_cell.angle_gamma   90.00
#
_symmetry.space_group_name_H-M   'P 1'
#
loop_
_entity.id
_entity.type
_entity.pdbx_description
1 polymer ?
#
loop_
_entity_poly.entity_id
_entity_poly.type
_entity_poly.pdbx_seq_one_letter_code
_entity_poly.pdbx_strand_id
1 'polypeptide(L)'
;MTAQRIRWWLACCGLGVAGLAAAQDKSMCLDRLIRFAHYEFGLIYSSGYGGIDDDLQKELARRTGCQFEVSVRPRARTWTDLKSGNVDMAASGIQTPERDTYVWFHHYIVEDNVVV
;
A
#
# COMPACT_ATOMS: atom_id res chain seq x y z
N MET A 1 28.91 11.86 -67.25
CA MET A 1 28.32 10.50 -67.36
C MET A 1 29.51 9.55 -67.24
N THR A 2 29.75 8.73 -66.22
CA THR A 2 28.94 7.95 -65.27
C THR A 2 29.86 7.67 -64.06
N ALA A 3 29.50 8.08 -62.85
CA ALA A 3 28.91 7.21 -61.83
C ALA A 3 29.73 5.90 -61.60
N GLN A 4 30.53 5.82 -60.54
CA GLN A 4 30.10 5.32 -59.22
C GLN A 4 30.33 3.82 -59.07
N ARG A 5 31.37 3.41 -58.32
CA ARG A 5 31.49 2.07 -57.69
C ARG A 5 32.70 1.94 -56.76
N ILE A 6 32.75 2.79 -55.73
CA ILE A 6 33.53 2.51 -54.51
C ILE A 6 32.63 2.89 -53.32
N ARG A 7 32.06 1.89 -52.64
CA ARG A 7 31.49 1.97 -51.28
C ARG A 7 30.67 0.72 -50.96
N TRP A 8 31.32 -0.31 -50.45
CA TRP A 8 30.64 -1.48 -49.85
C TRP A 8 31.39 -2.01 -48.62
N TRP A 9 31.86 -1.12 -47.76
CA TRP A 9 32.36 -1.48 -46.42
C TRP A 9 32.04 -0.33 -45.48
N LEU A 10 30.84 -0.32 -44.88
CA LEU A 10 30.45 0.46 -43.67
C LEU A 10 28.92 0.41 -43.53
N ALA A 11 28.35 -0.75 -43.21
CA ALA A 11 26.94 -0.85 -42.86
C ALA A 11 26.66 -2.09 -42.01
N CYS A 12 27.12 -2.12 -40.75
CA CYS A 12 26.68 -3.15 -39.78
C CYS A 12 26.75 -2.70 -38.29
N CYS A 13 26.77 -1.39 -37.98
CA CYS A 13 26.91 -0.92 -36.59
C CYS A 13 25.75 -0.07 -36.05
N GLY A 14 24.60 -0.01 -36.72
CA GLY A 14 23.49 0.82 -36.27
C GLY A 14 22.18 0.04 -36.15
N LEU A 15 21.49 0.23 -35.03
CA LEU A 15 20.11 -0.14 -34.71
C LEU A 15 19.91 -1.51 -34.05
N GLY A 16 20.14 -1.52 -32.74
CA GLY A 16 19.69 -2.57 -31.84
C GLY A 16 19.42 -2.07 -30.42
N VAL A 17 18.86 -0.87 -30.25
CA VAL A 17 18.30 -0.46 -28.96
C VAL A 17 16.88 -1.03 -28.88
N ALA A 18 16.79 -2.31 -28.53
CA ALA A 18 15.52 -2.92 -28.16
C ALA A 18 15.03 -2.23 -26.88
N GLY A 19 13.89 -1.56 -26.98
CA GLY A 19 13.28 -0.86 -25.86
C GLY A 19 13.05 -1.81 -24.69
N LEU A 20 13.66 -1.50 -23.55
CA LEU A 20 13.14 -1.97 -22.27
C LEU A 20 11.81 -1.26 -22.07
N ALA A 21 10.73 -1.91 -22.45
CA ALA A 21 9.44 -1.64 -21.84
C ALA A 21 9.60 -1.99 -20.36
N ALA A 22 9.92 -0.99 -19.53
CA ALA A 22 9.75 -1.12 -18.10
C ALA A 22 8.26 -1.40 -17.89
N ALA A 23 7.93 -2.64 -17.54
CA ALA A 23 6.62 -2.95 -17.00
C ALA A 23 6.43 -1.96 -15.84
N GLN A 24 5.48 -1.05 -16.01
CA GLN A 24 5.10 -0.13 -14.97
C GLN A 24 4.33 -0.97 -13.98
N ASP A 25 5.08 -1.64 -13.11
CA ASP A 25 4.53 -2.37 -11.98
C ASP A 25 3.65 -1.35 -11.26
N LYS A 26 2.35 -1.63 -11.14
CA LYS A 26 1.47 -0.76 -10.36
C LYS A 26 2.09 -0.76 -8.99
N SER A 27 2.76 0.33 -8.64
CA SER A 27 3.28 0.54 -7.30
C SER A 27 2.15 0.18 -6.34
N MET A 28 2.36 -0.87 -5.54
CA MET A 28 1.42 -1.24 -4.49
C MET A 28 1.24 -0.10 -3.48
N CYS A 29 2.18 0.85 -3.50
CA CYS A 29 2.23 2.01 -2.64
C CYS A 29 1.65 3.25 -3.32
N LEU A 30 1.13 4.14 -2.49
CA LEU A 30 0.78 5.50 -2.90
C LEU A 30 2.05 6.32 -3.17
N ASP A 31 1.92 7.40 -3.96
CA ASP A 31 2.98 8.40 -4.17
C ASP A 31 3.28 9.26 -2.92
N ARG A 32 2.59 8.97 -1.81
CA ARG A 32 2.74 9.61 -0.50
C ARG A 32 2.68 8.55 0.60
N LEU A 33 3.00 8.94 1.83
CA LEU A 33 2.87 8.06 2.99
C LEU A 33 1.40 7.60 3.15
N ILE A 34 1.23 6.31 3.44
CA ILE A 34 -0.05 5.71 3.80
C ILE A 34 -0.34 6.10 5.25
N ARG A 35 -1.40 6.89 5.48
CA ARG A 35 -1.81 7.28 6.83
C ARG A 35 -2.53 6.10 7.48
N PHE A 36 -1.90 5.51 8.48
CA PHE A 36 -2.41 4.36 9.21
C PHE A 36 -2.83 4.79 10.62
N ALA A 37 -4.06 4.45 11.02
CA ALA A 37 -4.60 4.80 12.33
C ALA A 37 -4.73 3.58 13.25
N HIS A 38 -3.99 3.58 14.35
CA HIS A 38 -4.28 2.74 15.51
C HIS A 38 -5.32 3.40 16.42
N TYR A 39 -5.84 2.62 17.36
CA TYR A 39 -6.59 3.08 18.52
C TYR A 39 -6.21 2.25 19.74
N GLU A 40 -6.31 2.83 20.95
CA GLU A 40 -5.98 2.14 22.19
C GLU A 40 -6.93 0.96 22.45
N PHE A 41 -6.39 -0.25 22.51
CA PHE A 41 -7.16 -1.47 22.72
C PHE A 41 -6.33 -2.65 23.25
N GLY A 42 -5.50 -2.39 24.27
CA GLY A 42 -4.76 -3.43 25.00
C GLY A 42 -3.83 -4.23 24.10
N LEU A 43 -4.02 -5.56 24.05
CA LEU A 43 -3.15 -6.47 23.27
C LEU A 43 -3.20 -6.23 21.76
N ILE A 44 -4.28 -5.64 21.26
CA ILE A 44 -4.40 -5.29 19.84
C ILE A 44 -3.48 -4.10 19.53
N TYR A 45 -3.51 -3.08 20.37
CA TYR A 45 -2.56 -1.96 20.32
C TYR A 45 -2.57 -1.19 21.64
N SER A 46 -1.37 -0.85 22.11
CA SER A 46 -1.16 0.11 23.18
C SER A 46 0.05 1.00 22.92
N SER A 47 -0.11 2.31 23.09
CA SER A 47 0.99 3.26 22.91
C SER A 47 2.16 2.95 23.85
N GLY A 48 3.37 2.89 23.29
CA GLY A 48 4.60 2.55 24.00
C GLY A 48 4.88 1.06 24.16
N TYR A 49 3.90 0.19 23.95
CA TYR A 49 4.05 -1.27 24.05
C TYR A 49 3.83 -2.02 22.73
N GLY A 50 3.12 -1.42 21.77
CA GLY A 50 2.77 -2.07 20.50
C GLY A 50 1.54 -2.97 20.64
N GLY A 51 1.47 -4.02 19.82
CA GLY A 51 0.37 -4.99 19.82
C GLY A 51 0.21 -5.68 18.47
N ILE A 52 -0.82 -6.53 18.35
CA ILE A 52 -1.08 -7.32 17.13
C ILE A 52 -1.21 -6.43 15.89
N ASP A 53 -1.91 -5.30 16.00
CA ASP A 53 -2.09 -4.39 14.87
C ASP A 53 -0.79 -3.65 14.49
N ASP A 54 0.09 -3.38 15.46
CA ASP A 54 1.40 -2.76 15.22
C ASP A 54 2.35 -3.73 14.51
N ASP A 55 2.37 -5.00 14.94
CA ASP A 55 3.14 -6.05 14.26
C ASP A 55 2.65 -6.28 12.83
N LEU A 56 1.34 -6.29 12.62
CA LEU A 56 0.74 -6.42 11.29
C LEU A 56 1.09 -5.22 10.39
N GLN A 57 1.02 -3.99 10.92
CA GLN A 57 1.38 -2.79 10.18
C GLN A 57 2.87 -2.79 9.79
N LYS A 58 3.76 -3.15 10.71
CA LYS A 58 5.20 -3.25 10.46
C LYS A 58 5.52 -4.29 9.41
N GLU A 59 4.86 -5.45 9.47
CA GLU A 59 5.06 -6.51 8.49
C GLU A 59 4.51 -6.13 7.11
N LEU A 60 3.38 -5.41 7.06
CA LEU A 60 2.85 -4.85 5.82
C LEU A 60 3.86 -3.89 5.19
N ALA A 61 4.43 -2.96 5.97
CA ALA A 61 5.48 -2.06 5.49
C ALA A 61 6.70 -2.82 4.98
N ARG A 62 7.18 -3.82 5.74
CA ARG A 62 8.36 -4.61 5.38
C ARG A 62 8.18 -5.40 4.08
N ARG A 63 7.00 -5.99 3.85
CA ARG A 63 6.72 -6.82 2.66
C ARG A 63 6.43 -6.01 1.42
N THR A 64 5.74 -4.88 1.57
CA THR A 64 5.32 -4.05 0.43
C THR A 64 6.36 -3.02 0.03
N GLY A 65 7.25 -2.63 0.95
CA GLY A 65 8.15 -1.49 0.76
C GLY A 65 7.45 -0.13 0.89
N CYS A 66 6.15 -0.11 1.19
CA CYS A 66 5.40 1.13 1.33
C CYS A 66 5.77 1.88 2.60
N GLN A 67 5.70 3.21 2.52
CA GLN A 67 5.96 4.11 3.64
C GLN A 67 4.64 4.45 4.34
N PHE A 68 4.66 4.49 5.67
CA PHE A 68 3.48 4.71 6.49
C PHE A 68 3.67 5.90 7.43
N GLU A 69 2.63 6.72 7.56
CA GLU A 69 2.48 7.72 8.61
C GLU A 69 1.53 7.14 9.66
N VAL A 70 2.07 6.70 10.81
CA VAL A 70 1.30 6.02 11.84
C VAL A 70 0.83 7.02 12.89
N SER A 71 -0.45 6.94 13.26
CA SER A 71 -1.04 7.78 14.33
C SER A 71 -2.00 6.99 15.21
N VAL A 72 -2.17 7.44 16.46
CA VAL A 72 -3.19 6.91 17.37
C VAL A 72 -4.40 7.85 17.36
N ARG A 73 -5.59 7.30 17.14
CA ARG A 73 -6.85 8.05 17.00
C ARG A 73 -7.94 7.47 17.90
N PRO A 74 -8.90 8.28 18.37
CA PRO A 74 -10.10 7.76 19.01
C PRO A 74 -10.89 6.86 18.06
N ARG A 75 -11.22 5.64 18.48
CA ARG A 75 -11.89 4.63 17.66
C ARG A 75 -13.14 5.15 16.92
N ALA A 76 -13.97 5.94 17.60
CA ALA A 76 -15.17 6.51 17.02
C ALA A 76 -14.88 7.49 15.86
N ARG A 77 -13.78 8.24 15.96
CA ARG A 77 -13.38 9.23 14.95
C ARG A 77 -12.76 8.57 13.71
N THR A 78 -12.04 7.46 13.89
CA THR A 78 -11.36 6.75 12.79
C THR A 78 -12.29 6.42 11.61
N TRP A 79 -13.56 6.07 11.87
CA TRP A 79 -14.53 5.81 10.80
C TRP A 79 -14.86 7.05 9.97
N THR A 80 -15.05 8.19 10.63
CA THR A 80 -15.27 9.47 9.95
C THR A 80 -14.03 9.86 9.13
N ASP A 81 -12.84 9.66 9.70
CA ASP A 81 -11.57 9.98 9.04
C ASP A 81 -11.30 9.07 7.83
N LEU A 82 -11.66 7.79 7.88
CA LEU A 82 -11.62 6.89 6.73
C LEU A 82 -12.58 7.38 5.63
N LYS A 83 -13.83 7.69 6.00
CA LYS A 83 -14.87 8.12 5.05
C LYS A 83 -14.51 9.44 4.35
N SER A 84 -13.86 10.37 5.05
CA SER A 84 -13.43 11.65 4.47
C SER A 84 -12.05 11.60 3.81
N GLY A 85 -11.35 10.45 3.86
CA GLY A 85 -9.99 10.33 3.35
C GLY A 85 -8.95 11.11 4.16
N ASN A 86 -9.18 11.34 5.45
CA ASN A 86 -8.16 11.84 6.38
C ASN A 86 -7.19 10.75 6.85
N VAL A 87 -7.62 9.49 6.78
CA VAL A 87 -6.83 8.28 7.05
C VAL A 87 -7.04 7.34 5.87
N ASP A 88 -5.99 6.61 5.48
CA ASP A 88 -6.03 5.69 4.34
C ASP A 88 -6.31 4.26 4.77
N MET A 89 -5.81 3.88 5.95
CA MET A 89 -5.99 2.55 6.54
C MET A 89 -6.18 2.69 8.05
N ALA A 90 -7.07 1.89 8.60
CA ALA A 90 -7.19 1.74 10.05
C ALA A 90 -6.77 0.34 10.45
N ALA A 91 -6.37 0.23 11.71
CA ALA A 91 -6.16 -1.03 12.40
C ALA A 91 -7.48 -1.81 12.58
N SER A 92 -7.55 -2.72 13.55
CA SER A 92 -8.67 -3.64 13.74
C SER A 92 -10.06 -2.96 13.72
N GLY A 93 -11.01 -3.54 13.00
CA GLY A 93 -12.35 -2.96 12.84
C GLY A 93 -13.39 -4.01 12.53
N ILE A 94 -14.61 -3.82 13.06
CA ILE A 94 -15.73 -4.72 12.80
C ILE A 94 -16.33 -4.34 11.44
N GLN A 95 -16.38 -5.28 10.52
CA GLN A 95 -17.04 -5.08 9.23
C GLN A 95 -18.56 -4.99 9.41
N THR A 96 -19.20 -4.05 8.72
CA THR A 96 -20.67 -3.94 8.66
C THR A 96 -21.10 -3.52 7.25
N PRO A 97 -22.35 -3.82 6.83
CA PRO A 97 -22.84 -3.41 5.52
C PRO A 97 -22.74 -1.90 5.24
N GLU A 98 -22.88 -1.07 6.29
CA GLU A 98 -22.70 0.38 6.16
C GLU A 98 -21.24 0.75 5.85
N ARG A 99 -20.28 0.09 6.50
CA ARG A 99 -18.85 0.36 6.34
C ARG A 99 -18.32 -0.11 4.97
N ASP A 100 -18.90 -1.18 4.44
CA ASP A 100 -18.56 -1.69 3.11
C ASP A 100 -18.83 -0.69 1.97
N THR A 101 -19.60 0.36 2.24
CA THR A 101 -19.85 1.43 1.25
C THR A 101 -18.66 2.37 1.05
N TYR A 102 -17.66 2.38 1.93
CA TYR A 102 -16.53 3.30 1.86
C TYR A 102 -15.16 2.73 2.28
N VAL A 103 -15.09 1.49 2.77
CA VAL A 103 -13.82 0.83 3.08
C VAL A 103 -13.83 -0.64 2.67
N TRP A 104 -12.64 -1.19 2.43
CA TRP A 104 -12.42 -2.62 2.28
C TRP A 104 -11.85 -3.21 3.56
N PHE A 105 -12.25 -4.44 3.88
CA PHE A 105 -11.79 -5.16 5.06
C PHE A 105 -10.93 -6.36 4.65
N HIS A 106 -9.88 -6.59 5.44
CA HIS A 106 -9.13 -7.84 5.43
C HIS A 106 -9.24 -8.46 6.82
N HIS A 107 -9.62 -9.74 6.90
CA HIS A 107 -9.83 -10.42 8.17
C HIS A 107 -8.57 -11.13 8.61
N TYR A 108 -8.09 -10.78 9.79
CA TYR A 108 -6.94 -11.42 10.44
C TYR A 108 -7.21 -11.79 11.90
N ILE A 109 -8.35 -11.36 12.44
CA ILE A 109 -8.88 -11.73 13.77
C ILE A 109 -10.36 -12.05 13.59
N VAL A 110 -10.81 -13.12 14.24
CA VAL A 110 -12.23 -13.49 14.35
C VAL A 110 -12.54 -13.60 15.84
N GLU A 111 -13.56 -12.87 16.27
CA GLU A 111 -14.01 -12.83 17.66
C GLU A 111 -15.52 -13.06 17.68
N ASP A 112 -15.96 -13.92 18.60
CA ASP A 112 -17.38 -14.15 18.86
C ASP A 112 -17.82 -13.44 20.13
N ASN A 113 -19.02 -12.84 20.10
CA ASN A 113 -19.63 -12.29 21.30
C ASN A 113 -20.14 -13.43 22.18
N VAL A 114 -19.29 -13.92 23.08
CA VAL A 114 -19.69 -14.82 24.15
C VAL A 114 -20.17 -13.99 25.35
N VAL A 115 -21.47 -14.02 25.62
CA VAL A 115 -22.02 -13.50 26.87
C VAL A 115 -21.68 -14.51 27.95
N VAL A 116 -20.74 -14.16 28.82
CA VAL A 116 -20.41 -14.90 30.05
C VAL A 116 -21.28 -14.46 31.21
#